data_AF-A0A1D9G1B9-F1
#
_entry.id   AF-A0A1D9G1B9-F1
#
_cell.length_a   1.000
_cell.length_b   1.000
_cell.length_c   1.000
_cell.angle_alpha   90.00
_cell.angle_beta   90.00
_cell.angle_gamma   90.00
#
_symmetry.space_group_name_H-M   'P 1'
#
loop_
_entity.id
_entity.type
_entity.pdbx_description
1 polymer ?
#
loop_
_entity_poly.entity_id
_entity_poly.type
_entity_poly.pdbx_seq_one_letter_code
_entity_poly.pdbx_strand_id
1 'polypeptide(L)'
;MKGCQQNLINNPEVLPVLEFICSESNKLTNCGIYHARQLFFKTKRFINKFELNYEMKTTKNPHYQFMHSQAAQQALMSVAESFRSFVGLLKAYRENKIDKPPQLPKYRTKGGLEVVSYPKQALKLTGESKGASPWILSMGLARREFIP
;
A
#
# COMPACT_ATOMS: atom_id res chain seq x y z
N MET A 1 12.36 -4.39 12.34
CA MET A 1 12.19 -3.67 11.06
C MET A 1 13.16 -4.32 10.07
N LYS A 2 12.69 -5.05 9.06
CA LYS A 2 13.62 -5.60 8.06
C LYS A 2 14.10 -4.40 7.22
N GLY A 3 15.41 -4.16 7.21
CA GLY A 3 16.02 -3.12 6.38
C GLY A 3 15.75 -3.45 4.93
N CYS A 4 14.86 -2.70 4.29
CA CYS A 4 14.70 -2.76 2.85
C CYS A 4 15.95 -2.09 2.26
N GLN A 5 16.80 -2.89 1.63
CA GLN A 5 17.91 -2.38 0.84
C GLN A 5 17.35 -1.39 -0.18
N GLN A 6 17.74 -0.12 -0.09
CA GLN A 6 17.44 0.88 -1.11
C GLN A 6 18.22 0.50 -2.35
N ASN A 7 17.60 -0.28 -3.23
CA ASN A 7 18.08 -0.36 -4.60
C ASN A 7 17.72 0.97 -5.25
N LEU A 8 18.70 1.85 -5.40
CA LEU A 8 18.51 3.16 -6.00
C LEU A 8 18.09 2.97 -7.46
N ILE A 9 16.80 3.18 -7.73
CA ILE A 9 16.27 3.12 -9.10
C ILE A 9 16.79 4.37 -9.82
N ASN A 10 17.68 4.18 -10.80
CA ASN A 10 18.26 5.26 -11.62
C ASN A 10 17.86 5.13 -13.10
N ASN A 11 16.60 4.78 -13.35
CA ASN A 11 16.05 4.73 -14.70
C ASN A 11 15.14 5.95 -14.93
N PRO A 12 15.51 6.89 -15.81
CA PRO A 12 14.77 8.12 -16.04
C PRO A 12 13.38 7.91 -16.66
N GLU A 13 13.12 6.76 -17.29
CA GLU A 13 11.79 6.45 -17.85
C GLU A 13 10.83 5.89 -16.78
N VAL A 14 11.36 5.15 -15.81
CA VAL A 14 10.56 4.47 -14.77
C VAL A 14 10.25 5.41 -13.60
N LEU A 15 11.17 6.32 -13.27
CA LEU A 15 11.02 7.25 -12.15
C LEU A 15 9.75 8.10 -12.23
N PRO A 16 9.41 8.77 -13.35
CA PRO A 16 8.19 9.56 -13.47
C PRO A 16 6.91 8.73 -13.27
N VAL A 17 6.91 7.47 -13.72
CA VAL A 17 5.77 6.55 -13.55
C VAL A 17 5.58 6.18 -12.08
N LEU A 18 6.67 5.89 -11.38
CA LEU A 18 6.63 5.58 -9.94
C LEU A 18 6.20 6.80 -9.13
N GLU A 19 6.73 7.98 -9.43
CA GLU A 19 6.32 9.23 -8.80
C GLU A 19 4.83 9.50 -9.02
N PHE A 20 4.34 9.31 -10.25
CA PHE A 20 2.93 9.44 -10.58
C PHE A 20 2.08 8.49 -9.71
N ILE A 21 2.37 7.19 -9.70
CA ILE A 21 1.61 6.19 -8.94
C ILE A 21 1.62 6.50 -7.44
N CYS A 22 2.78 6.84 -6.87
CA CYS A 22 2.91 7.17 -5.46
C CYS A 22 2.18 8.47 -5.10
N SER A 23 2.18 9.46 -6.00
CA SER A 23 1.44 10.72 -5.81
C SER A 23 -0.08 10.51 -5.89
N GLU A 24 -0.55 9.66 -6.82
CA GLU A 24 -1.97 9.31 -6.96
C GLU A 24 -2.46 8.51 -5.74
N SER A 25 -1.62 7.61 -5.22
CA SER A 25 -1.93 6.90 -3.98
C SER A 25 -2.06 7.85 -2.79
N ASN A 26 -1.22 8.88 -2.69
CA ASN A 26 -1.33 9.88 -1.62
C ASN A 26 -2.67 10.63 -1.70
N LYS A 27 -3.07 11.03 -2.92
CA LYS A 27 -4.38 11.67 -3.16
C LYS A 27 -5.53 10.74 -2.81
N LEU A 28 -5.48 9.47 -3.22
CA LEU A 28 -6.48 8.46 -2.89
C LEU A 28 -6.60 8.24 -1.37
N THR A 29 -5.47 8.16 -0.66
CA THR A 29 -5.44 8.08 0.80
C THR A 29 -6.13 9.29 1.44
N ASN A 30 -5.88 10.50 0.93
CA ASN A 30 -6.55 11.72 1.40
C ASN A 30 -8.06 11.71 1.11
N CYS A 31 -8.51 11.20 -0.05
CA CYS A 31 -9.93 10.98 -0.34
C CYS A 31 -10.55 10.01 0.68
N GLY A 32 -9.87 8.90 0.99
CA GLY A 32 -10.31 7.92 1.99
C GLY A 32 -10.46 8.54 3.39
N ILE A 33 -9.46 9.30 3.82
CA ILE A 33 -9.49 10.01 5.12
C ILE A 33 -10.62 11.03 5.14
N TYR A 34 -10.83 11.77 4.06
CA TYR A 34 -11.91 12.74 3.95
C TYR A 34 -13.27 12.07 4.15
N HIS A 35 -13.55 10.99 3.41
CA HIS A 35 -14.81 10.27 3.51
C HIS A 35 -15.04 9.69 4.90
N ALA A 36 -14.02 9.03 5.47
CA ALA A 36 -14.10 8.45 6.81
C ALA A 36 -14.37 9.53 7.89
N ARG A 37 -13.74 10.71 7.78
CA ARG A 37 -14.00 11.83 8.69
C ARG A 37 -15.41 12.39 8.52
N GLN A 38 -15.87 12.57 7.29
CA GLN A 38 -17.23 13.04 7.00
C GLN A 38 -18.28 12.10 7.59
N LEU A 39 -18.10 10.79 7.40
CA LEU A 39 -18.96 9.77 7.98
C LEU A 39 -18.98 9.86 9.52
N PHE A 40 -17.80 9.94 10.14
CA PHE A 40 -17.67 10.05 11.59
C PHE A 40 -18.35 11.31 12.14
N PHE A 41 -18.14 12.47 11.53
CA PHE A 41 -18.73 13.71 12.04
C PHE A 41 -20.25 13.76 11.87
N LYS A 42 -20.78 13.26 10.75
CA LYS A 42 -22.21 13.28 10.44
C LYS A 42 -23.02 12.20 11.17
N THR A 43 -22.50 10.97 11.22
CA THR A 43 -23.25 9.79 11.72
C THR A 43 -22.75 9.25 13.04
N LYS A 44 -21.59 9.73 13.53
CA LYS A 44 -20.87 9.18 14.70
C LYS A 44 -20.51 7.69 14.55
N ARG A 45 -20.57 7.15 13.33
CA ARG A 45 -20.18 5.79 12.96
C ARG A 45 -18.74 5.76 12.45
N PHE A 46 -18.04 4.67 12.72
CA PHE A 46 -16.71 4.40 12.15
C PHE A 46 -16.83 3.57 10.87
N ILE A 47 -15.88 3.78 9.97
CA ILE A 47 -15.87 3.10 8.67
C ILE A 47 -15.43 1.65 8.81
N ASN A 48 -16.09 0.76 8.08
CA ASN A 48 -15.67 -0.64 7.99
C ASN A 48 -14.54 -0.82 6.96
N LYS A 49 -13.76 -1.90 7.09
CA LYS A 49 -12.57 -2.20 6.28
C LYS A 49 -12.81 -2.16 4.77
N PHE A 50 -13.98 -2.62 4.32
CA PHE A 50 -14.31 -2.72 2.90
C PHE A 50 -15.21 -1.60 2.39
N GLU A 51 -15.81 -0.79 3.28
CA GLU A 51 -16.73 0.28 2.90
C GLU A 51 -16.05 1.34 2.05
N LEU A 52 -14.83 1.76 2.42
CA LEU A 52 -14.05 2.71 1.61
C LEU A 52 -13.80 2.21 0.19
N ASN A 53 -13.51 0.91 0.02
CA ASN A 53 -13.28 0.32 -1.29
C ASN A 53 -14.54 0.35 -2.15
N TYR A 54 -15.68 -0.04 -1.56
CA TYR A 54 -16.96 -0.01 -2.25
C TYR A 54 -17.35 1.41 -2.65
N GLU A 55 -17.19 2.36 -1.74
CA GLU A 55 -17.52 3.77 -1.97
C GLU A 55 -16.65 4.37 -3.08
N MET A 56 -15.33 4.23 -3.01
CA MET A 56 -14.42 4.81 -4.00
C MET A 56 -14.62 4.21 -5.40
N LYS A 57 -14.96 2.92 -5.46
CA LYS A 57 -15.30 2.23 -6.71
C LYS A 57 -16.65 2.72 -7.26
N THR A 58 -17.67 2.87 -6.41
CA THR A 58 -19.03 3.26 -6.82
C THR A 58 -19.08 4.72 -7.26
N THR A 59 -18.40 5.60 -6.53
CA THR A 59 -18.26 7.04 -6.85
C THR A 59 -17.35 7.30 -8.05
N LYS A 60 -16.73 6.25 -8.64
CA LYS A 60 -15.78 6.33 -9.75
C LYS A 60 -14.69 7.36 -9.50
N ASN A 61 -14.07 7.31 -8.31
CA ASN A 61 -13.01 8.24 -7.94
C ASN A 61 -11.86 8.15 -8.97
N PRO A 62 -11.43 9.27 -9.58
CA PRO A 62 -10.37 9.25 -10.60
C PRO A 62 -9.07 8.63 -10.10
N HIS A 63 -8.65 8.95 -8.86
CA HIS A 63 -7.43 8.43 -8.26
C HIS A 63 -7.49 6.91 -8.04
N TYR A 64 -8.68 6.37 -7.77
CA TYR A 64 -8.88 4.93 -7.68
C TYR A 64 -8.78 4.26 -9.05
N GLN A 65 -9.24 4.93 -10.11
CA GLN A 65 -9.22 4.39 -11.47
C GLN A 65 -7.83 4.42 -12.12
N PHE A 66 -7.01 5.42 -11.80
CA PHE A 66 -5.63 5.50 -12.30
C PHE A 66 -4.72 4.43 -11.71
N MET A 67 -5.06 3.90 -10.53
CA MET A 67 -4.28 2.89 -9.85
C MET A 67 -4.73 1.46 -10.20
N HIS A 68 -3.81 0.52 -10.08
CA HIS A 68 -4.18 -0.90 -10.08
C HIS A 68 -5.14 -1.21 -8.92
N SER A 69 -6.24 -1.91 -9.21
CA SER A 69 -7.33 -2.12 -8.24
C SER A 69 -6.87 -2.68 -6.89
N GLN A 70 -5.96 -3.67 -6.89
CA GLN A 70 -5.47 -4.26 -5.65
C GLN A 70 -4.59 -3.29 -4.85
N ALA A 71 -3.80 -2.47 -5.52
CA ALA A 71 -2.94 -1.48 -4.86
C ALA A 71 -3.78 -0.36 -4.22
N ALA A 72 -4.78 0.14 -4.95
CA ALA A 72 -5.76 1.11 -4.45
C ALA A 72 -6.51 0.57 -3.22
N GLN A 73 -6.94 -0.70 -3.27
CA GLN A 73 -7.62 -1.35 -2.15
C GLN A 73 -6.75 -1.46 -0.90
N GLN A 74 -5.46 -1.76 -1.06
CA GLN A 74 -4.53 -1.82 0.05
C GLN A 74 -4.33 -0.44 0.70
N ALA A 75 -4.20 0.62 -0.10
CA ALA A 75 -4.10 1.98 0.41
C ALA A 75 -5.34 2.38 1.24
N LEU A 76 -6.54 2.09 0.74
CA LEU A 76 -7.80 2.37 1.45
C LEU A 76 -7.98 1.49 2.70
N MET A 77 -7.52 0.24 2.66
CA MET A 77 -7.50 -0.64 3.83
C MET A 77 -6.58 -0.11 4.94
N SER A 78 -5.42 0.44 4.60
CA SER A 78 -4.52 1.08 5.56
C SER A 78 -5.17 2.29 6.24
N VAL A 79 -5.97 3.06 5.49
CA VAL A 79 -6.79 4.13 6.06
C VAL A 79 -7.79 3.56 7.07
N ALA A 80 -8.58 2.55 6.68
CA ALA A 80 -9.55 1.93 7.58
C ALA A 80 -8.92 1.35 8.86
N GLU A 81 -7.73 0.75 8.74
CA GLU A 81 -6.95 0.25 9.88
C GLU A 81 -6.51 1.38 10.81
N SER A 82 -6.08 2.52 10.26
CA SER A 82 -5.74 3.71 11.04
C SER A 82 -6.92 4.22 11.87
N PHE A 83 -8.13 4.21 11.29
CA PHE A 83 -9.35 4.56 12.03
C PHE A 83 -9.71 3.50 13.08
N ARG A 84 -9.54 2.22 12.79
CA ARG A 84 -9.75 1.14 13.78
C ARG A 84 -8.81 1.29 14.97
N SER A 85 -7.54 1.62 14.72
CA SER A 85 -6.56 1.90 15.78
C SER A 85 -6.99 3.12 16.62
N PHE A 86 -7.45 4.20 15.98
CA PHE A 86 -8.01 5.36 16.68
C PHE A 86 -9.19 4.99 17.61
N VAL A 87 -10.11 4.12 17.16
CA VAL A 87 -11.22 3.63 18.01
C VAL A 87 -10.69 2.85 19.21
N GLY A 88 -9.69 1.99 19.01
CA GLY A 88 -9.03 1.26 20.10
C GLY A 88 -8.40 2.20 21.13
N LEU A 89 -7.69 3.23 20.67
CA LEU A 89 -7.12 4.26 21.55
C LEU A 89 -8.20 5.07 22.27
N LEU A 90 -9.32 5.38 21.61
CA LEU A 90 -10.43 6.09 22.24
C LEU A 90 -11.04 5.29 23.39
N LYS A 91 -11.16 3.97 23.23
CA LYS A 91 -11.59 3.07 24.31
C LYS A 91 -10.58 3.06 25.45
N ALA A 92 -9.29 2.94 25.15
CA ALA A 92 -8.23 2.96 26.18
C ALA A 92 -8.18 4.29 26.95
N TYR A 93 -8.40 5.42 26.28
CA TYR A 93 -8.49 6.74 26.93
C TYR A 93 -9.67 6.83 27.89
N ARG A 94 -10.85 6.31 27.49
CA ARG A 94 -12.04 6.26 28.37
C ARG A 94 -11.84 5.36 29.59
N GLU A 95 -11.01 4.33 29.46
CA GLU A 95 -10.63 3.43 30.54
C GLU A 95 -9.46 3.99 31.38
N ASN A 96 -9.03 5.23 31.14
CA ASN A 96 -7.88 5.89 31.79
C ASN A 96 -6.56 5.09 31.69
N LYS A 97 -6.39 4.30 30.62
CA LYS A 97 -5.15 3.54 30.34
C LYS A 97 -4.09 4.38 29.64
N ILE A 98 -4.46 5.53 29.11
CA ILE A 98 -3.59 6.48 28.42
C ILE A 98 -3.93 7.91 28.85
N ASP A 99 -2.91 8.73 29.10
CA ASP A 99 -3.09 10.10 29.60
C ASP A 99 -3.44 11.10 28.49
N LYS A 100 -3.04 10.78 27.25
CA LYS A 100 -3.18 11.69 26.11
C LYS A 100 -4.43 11.37 25.31
N PRO A 101 -5.25 12.38 24.96
CA PRO A 101 -6.41 12.17 24.11
C PRO A 101 -5.96 11.74 22.71
N PRO A 102 -6.53 10.66 22.15
CA PRO A 102 -6.18 10.22 20.80
C PRO A 102 -6.66 11.24 19.76
N GLN A 103 -5.87 11.38 18.69
CA GLN A 103 -6.19 12.28 17.58
C GLN A 103 -6.73 11.48 16.39
N LEU A 104 -7.73 12.05 15.71
CA LEU A 104 -8.23 11.51 14.45
C LEU A 104 -7.11 11.46 13.39
N PRO A 105 -7.09 10.45 12.50
CA PRO A 105 -6.17 10.39 11.39
C PRO A 105 -6.16 11.71 10.59
N LYS A 106 -4.96 12.27 10.42
CA LYS A 106 -4.72 13.53 9.71
C LYS A 106 -4.52 13.26 8.22
N TYR A 107 -4.85 14.26 7.40
CA TYR A 107 -4.50 14.24 5.99
C TYR A 107 -2.99 14.15 5.81
N ARG A 108 -2.58 13.48 4.74
CA ARG A 108 -1.19 13.46 4.30
C ARG A 108 -0.84 14.76 3.57
N THR A 109 0.44 15.11 3.60
CA THR A 109 0.98 16.31 2.96
C THR A 109 0.68 16.31 1.46
N LYS A 110 0.09 17.41 0.98
CA LYS A 110 -0.20 17.60 -0.45
C LYS A 110 1.11 17.55 -1.25
N GLY A 111 1.13 16.79 -2.34
CA GLY A 111 2.33 16.58 -3.16
C GLY A 111 3.33 15.59 -2.56
N GLY A 112 3.01 14.95 -1.43
CA GLY A 112 3.80 13.87 -0.89
C GLY A 112 3.63 12.56 -1.67
N LEU A 113 4.55 11.63 -1.43
CA LEU A 113 4.51 10.28 -1.99
C LEU A 113 3.98 9.30 -0.95
N GLU A 114 3.18 8.33 -1.40
CA GLU A 114 2.69 7.24 -0.57
C GLU A 114 3.36 5.92 -0.97
N VAL A 115 3.62 5.06 0.01
CA VAL A 115 4.10 3.70 -0.27
C VAL A 115 2.95 2.89 -0.87
N VAL A 116 3.20 2.33 -2.06
CA VAL A 116 2.24 1.46 -2.76
C VAL A 116 2.78 0.04 -2.79
N SER A 117 1.91 -0.91 -2.42
CA SER A 117 2.24 -2.33 -2.38
C SER A 117 1.56 -3.06 -3.53
N TYR A 118 2.36 -3.78 -4.31
CA TYR A 118 1.89 -4.61 -5.42
C TYR A 118 2.12 -6.09 -5.11
N PRO A 119 1.09 -6.95 -5.17
CA PRO A 119 1.30 -8.37 -5.04
C PRO A 119 2.03 -8.91 -6.28
N LYS A 120 2.80 -9.99 -6.09
CA LYS A 120 3.53 -10.66 -7.18
C LYS A 120 2.63 -11.01 -8.37
N GLN A 121 1.37 -11.35 -8.13
CA GLN A 121 0.39 -11.67 -9.17
C GLN A 121 0.10 -10.52 -10.13
N ALA A 122 0.27 -9.27 -9.68
CA ALA A 122 0.06 -8.07 -10.49
C ALA A 122 1.32 -7.67 -11.29
N LEU A 123 2.44 -8.36 -11.09
CA LEU A 123 3.73 -8.03 -11.70
C LEU A 123 4.19 -9.17 -12.61
N LYS A 124 4.63 -8.83 -13.81
CA LYS A 124 5.28 -9.77 -14.73
C LYS A 124 6.71 -9.30 -14.98
N LEU A 125 7.67 -10.18 -14.71
CA LEU A 125 9.07 -9.91 -15.03
C LEU A 125 9.25 -10.04 -16.54
N THR A 126 9.64 -8.96 -17.19
CA THR A 126 10.12 -8.95 -18.57
C THR A 126 11.64 -8.90 -18.52
N GLY A 127 12.29 -10.07 -18.55
CA GLY A 127 13.75 -10.16 -18.46
C GLY A 127 14.33 -11.52 -18.08
N GLU A 128 13.55 -12.46 -17.55
CA GLU A 128 14.00 -13.85 -17.48
C GLU A 128 13.89 -14.47 -18.88
N SER A 129 15.04 -14.74 -19.49
CA SER A 129 15.13 -15.82 -20.48
C SER A 129 14.42 -17.02 -19.91
N LYS A 130 13.33 -17.44 -20.56
CA LYS A 130 12.64 -18.69 -20.25
C LYS A 130 13.68 -19.82 -20.30
N GLY A 131 14.11 -20.32 -19.15
CA GLY A 131 14.96 -21.50 -19.07
C GLY A 131 16.19 -21.36 -18.20
N ALA A 132 16.01 -21.37 -16.88
CA ALA A 132 17.00 -22.00 -16.01
C ALA A 132 16.25 -22.52 -14.78
N SER A 133 15.80 -23.77 -14.88
CA SER A 133 15.24 -24.51 -13.76
C SER A 133 16.31 -24.71 -12.67
N PRO A 134 15.96 -24.70 -11.37
CA PRO A 134 16.93 -24.85 -10.26
C PRO A 134 17.84 -26.09 -10.32
N TRP A 135 17.44 -27.13 -11.04
CA TRP A 135 18.23 -28.35 -11.25
C TRP A 135 19.38 -28.19 -12.29
N ILE A 136 19.34 -27.17 -13.15
CA ILE A 136 20.37 -26.95 -14.18
C ILE A 136 21.65 -26.33 -13.57
N LEU A 137 21.53 -25.52 -12.52
CA LEU A 137 22.70 -24.96 -11.81
C LEU A 137 23.45 -25.99 -10.97
N SER A 138 22.77 -27.03 -10.45
CA SER A 138 23.42 -28.12 -9.72
C SER A 138 24.15 -29.12 -10.64
N MET A 139 23.68 -29.30 -11.88
CA MET A 139 24.35 -30.15 -12.87
C MET A 139 25.57 -29.49 -13.54
N GLY A 140 25.62 -28.15 -13.58
CA GLY A 140 26.76 -27.41 -14.13
C GLY A 140 28.01 -27.42 -13.24
N LEU A 141 27.84 -27.63 -11.93
CA LEU A 141 28.95 -27.72 -10.98
C LEU A 141 29.50 -29.16 -10.86
N ALA A 142 28.66 -30.18 -11.01
CA ALA A 142 29.07 -31.59 -10.88
C ALA A 142 29.77 -32.17 -12.13
N ARG A 143 29.74 -31.47 -13.29
CA ARG A 143 30.41 -31.93 -14.53
C ARG A 143 31.83 -31.40 -14.71
N ARG A 144 32.36 -30.65 -13.73
CA ARG A 144 33.78 -30.26 -13.66
C ARG A 144 34.63 -31.17 -12.77
N GLU A 145 34.03 -32.17 -12.11
CA GLU A 145 34.73 -33.11 -11.23
C GLU A 145 34.41 -34.57 -11.60
N PHE A 146 34.64 -35.02 -12.84
CA PHE A 146 34.91 -36.44 -13.11
C PHE A 146 35.53 -36.69 -14.50
N ILE A 147 36.87 -36.55 -14.57
CA ILE A 147 37.89 -37.49 -15.10
C ILE A 147 37.89 -37.88 -16.60
N PRO A 148 39.07 -38.17 -17.21
CA PRO A 148 40.46 -38.05 -16.71
C PRO A 148 41.25 -36.89 -17.31
#